data_AF-A0A4W5JF91-F1
#
_entry.id   AF-A0A4W5JF91-F1
#
_cell.length_a   1.000
_cell.length_b   1.000
_cell.length_c   1.000
_cell.angle_alpha   90.00
_cell.angle_beta   90.00
_cell.angle_gamma   90.00
#
_symmetry.space_group_name_H-M   'P 1'
#
loop_
_entity.id
_entity.type
_entity.pdbx_description
1 polymer ?
#
loop_
_entity_poly.entity_id
_entity_poly.type
_entity_poly.pdbx_seq_one_letter_code
_entity_poly.pdbx_strand_id
1 'polypeptide(L)'
;MPCVDSTFLDEPNGLIKCKVCTNCDAGLGLKVKLSCTPSSDTVCGTLEGFYCLDPTKDGCRAAQRHSSCKPGQYISHTEKHDIVILSSPGNHVHKHCTEFTSTSCVPCVDSTFLDEPNGLMKCAPCSSCDSDLGLRVKQPCTSQSDDFCEPLEGYFCWFSNKNGCKIAQKHRSCKPGHYISHTGTTSTDTVCSDCTGDTYSDGSLAACRSHTRCVSLGLKEIKPGSPWSDSECGPQLSHSTARSIIVALAVVIILSGGVFLLIMVRKRSRRILNSFCC
;
A
#
# COMPACT_ATOMS: atom_id res chain seq x y z
N MET A 1 -43.76 0.26 -74.23
CA MET A 1 -42.50 -0.48 -74.45
C MET A 1 -42.10 -1.10 -73.13
N PRO A 2 -41.69 -2.38 -73.07
CA PRO A 2 -41.09 -2.92 -71.86
C PRO A 2 -39.80 -2.13 -71.55
N CYS A 3 -39.54 -1.89 -70.27
CA CYS A 3 -38.29 -1.27 -69.86
C CYS A 3 -37.12 -2.15 -70.30
N VAL A 4 -36.13 -1.53 -70.92
CA VAL A 4 -34.90 -2.19 -71.41
C VAL A 4 -33.71 -1.74 -70.57
N ASP A 5 -32.69 -2.58 -70.53
CA ASP A 5 -31.40 -2.45 -69.85
C ASP A 5 -31.15 -1.13 -69.08
N SER A 6 -30.97 -1.26 -67.75
CA SER A 6 -30.74 -0.16 -66.80
C SER A 6 -31.94 0.76 -66.52
N THR A 7 -33.16 0.32 -66.86
CA THR A 7 -34.40 1.02 -66.47
C THR A 7 -35.47 0.07 -65.91
N PHE A 8 -36.33 0.56 -65.01
CA PHE A 8 -37.36 -0.22 -64.33
C PHE A 8 -38.70 0.53 -64.18
N LEU A 9 -39.77 -0.21 -63.87
CA LEU A 9 -41.07 0.33 -63.47
C LEU A 9 -41.62 -0.47 -62.28
N ASP A 10 -41.71 0.16 -61.11
CA ASP A 10 -42.09 -0.43 -59.82
C ASP A 10 -43.61 -0.59 -59.61
N GLU A 11 -44.41 0.25 -60.27
CA GLU A 11 -45.88 0.16 -60.29
C GLU A 11 -46.41 0.52 -61.68
N PRO A 12 -47.57 0.01 -62.13
CA PRO A 12 -48.25 0.48 -63.34
C PRO A 12 -48.85 1.88 -63.12
N ASN A 13 -48.00 2.85 -62.84
CA ASN A 13 -48.33 4.26 -62.90
C ASN A 13 -48.44 4.61 -64.38
N GLY A 14 -49.55 5.22 -64.83
CA GLY A 14 -49.88 5.47 -66.24
C GLY A 14 -48.89 6.34 -67.05
N LEU A 15 -47.68 6.53 -66.54
CA LEU A 15 -46.50 7.08 -67.19
C LEU A 15 -45.76 5.95 -67.92
N ILE A 16 -45.75 5.98 -69.26
CA ILE A 16 -44.96 5.07 -70.12
C ILE A 16 -43.46 5.44 -70.06
N LYS A 17 -42.94 5.83 -68.90
CA LYS A 17 -41.54 6.28 -68.73
C LYS A 17 -40.88 5.44 -67.66
N CYS A 18 -39.96 4.59 -68.09
CA CYS A 18 -39.12 3.78 -67.20
C CYS A 18 -38.20 4.70 -66.38
N LYS A 19 -38.00 4.37 -65.11
CA LYS A 19 -37.04 5.04 -64.22
C LYS A 19 -35.66 4.45 -64.46
N VAL A 20 -34.62 5.27 -64.37
CA VAL A 20 -33.23 4.79 -64.42
C VAL A 20 -32.92 4.07 -63.11
N CYS A 21 -32.24 2.93 -63.19
CA CYS A 21 -31.87 2.16 -62.00
C CYS A 21 -30.88 2.94 -61.12
N THR A 22 -31.02 2.78 -59.81
CA THR A 22 -30.09 3.30 -58.81
C THR A 22 -28.69 2.71 -59.03
N ASN A 23 -27.67 3.57 -59.01
CA ASN A 23 -26.27 3.16 -59.09
C ASN A 23 -25.68 3.06 -57.67
N CYS A 24 -25.15 1.89 -57.31
CA CYS A 24 -24.47 1.68 -56.04
C CYS A 24 -23.00 2.05 -56.19
N ASP A 25 -22.67 3.32 -55.93
CA ASP A 25 -21.31 3.85 -56.05
C ASP A 25 -20.39 3.28 -54.96
N ALA A 26 -19.37 2.52 -55.38
CA ALA A 26 -18.34 2.00 -54.50
C ALA A 26 -17.51 3.12 -53.82
N GLY A 27 -17.38 4.29 -54.44
CA GLY A 27 -16.75 5.48 -53.86
C GLY A 27 -17.54 6.06 -52.69
N LEU A 28 -18.85 5.81 -52.64
CA LEU A 28 -19.74 6.15 -51.52
C LEU A 28 -19.92 4.98 -50.54
N GLY A 29 -19.11 3.93 -50.64
CA GLY A 29 -19.20 2.80 -49.72
C GLY A 29 -20.38 1.87 -49.97
N LEU A 30 -20.91 1.81 -51.19
CA LEU A 30 -22.08 0.99 -51.53
C LEU A 30 -21.70 -0.18 -52.44
N LYS A 31 -22.45 -1.28 -52.31
CA LYS A 31 -22.38 -2.45 -53.19
C LYS A 31 -23.76 -2.85 -53.66
N VAL A 32 -23.86 -3.44 -54.85
CA VAL A 32 -25.12 -4.01 -55.34
C VAL A 32 -25.49 -5.22 -54.49
N LYS A 33 -26.63 -5.15 -53.78
CA LYS A 33 -27.20 -6.25 -53.00
C LYS A 33 -28.23 -7.02 -53.82
N LEU A 34 -29.05 -6.30 -54.58
CA LEU A 34 -29.97 -6.86 -55.60
C LEU A 34 -29.82 -6.04 -56.88
N SER A 35 -29.66 -6.73 -58.02
CA SER A 35 -29.55 -6.08 -59.33
C SER A 35 -30.88 -5.54 -59.81
N CYS A 36 -30.85 -4.49 -60.62
CA CYS A 36 -32.03 -3.94 -61.26
C CYS A 36 -32.70 -4.95 -62.21
N THR A 37 -34.03 -4.92 -62.26
CA THR A 37 -34.84 -5.67 -63.22
C THR A 37 -35.84 -4.72 -63.89
N PRO A 38 -36.47 -5.11 -65.02
CA PRO A 38 -37.52 -4.27 -65.63
C PRO A 38 -38.69 -3.91 -64.70
N SER A 39 -38.87 -4.66 -63.61
CA SER A 39 -39.93 -4.49 -62.61
C SER A 39 -39.43 -4.00 -61.23
N SER A 40 -38.12 -3.81 -61.01
CA SER A 40 -37.59 -3.43 -59.71
C SER A 40 -36.28 -2.68 -59.81
N ASP A 41 -36.10 -1.67 -58.95
CA ASP A 41 -34.84 -0.93 -58.85
C ASP A 41 -33.68 -1.81 -58.34
N THR A 42 -32.45 -1.33 -58.51
CA THR A 42 -31.27 -1.83 -57.79
C THR A 42 -31.42 -1.58 -56.30
N VAL A 43 -31.16 -2.59 -55.47
CA VAL A 43 -31.02 -2.41 -54.02
C VAL A 43 -29.54 -2.34 -53.67
N CYS A 44 -29.13 -1.21 -53.11
CA CYS A 44 -27.77 -1.01 -52.62
C CYS A 44 -27.64 -1.48 -51.16
N GLY A 45 -26.55 -2.17 -50.85
CA GLY A 45 -26.08 -2.44 -49.50
C GLY A 45 -24.78 -1.69 -49.23
N THR A 46 -24.27 -1.78 -48.00
CA THR A 46 -22.98 -1.21 -47.64
C THR A 46 -21.82 -2.11 -48.07
N LEU A 47 -20.71 -1.50 -48.47
CA LEU A 47 -19.40 -2.16 -48.58
C LEU A 47 -18.89 -2.50 -47.19
N GLU A 48 -18.00 -3.49 -47.13
CA GLU A 48 -17.33 -3.88 -45.89
C GLU A 48 -16.55 -2.67 -45.32
N GLY A 49 -16.71 -2.39 -44.03
CA GLY A 49 -16.11 -1.23 -43.37
C GLY A 49 -16.86 0.10 -43.53
N PHE A 50 -18.10 0.10 -44.02
CA PHE A 50 -18.97 1.28 -44.13
C PHE A 50 -20.30 1.09 -43.38
N TYR A 51 -20.80 2.15 -42.75
CA TYR A 51 -22.11 2.18 -42.10
C TYR A 51 -23.10 3.03 -42.89
N CYS A 52 -24.38 2.70 -42.82
CA CYS A 52 -25.42 3.39 -43.59
C CYS A 52 -25.81 4.73 -42.95
N LEU A 53 -25.73 5.81 -43.72
CA LEU A 53 -26.19 7.14 -43.32
C LEU A 53 -27.67 7.37 -43.67
N ASP A 54 -28.14 6.79 -44.77
CA ASP A 54 -29.51 6.96 -45.28
C ASP A 54 -30.15 5.59 -45.55
N PRO A 55 -30.77 4.97 -44.53
CA PRO A 55 -31.39 3.66 -44.64
C PRO A 55 -32.71 3.74 -45.42
N THR A 56 -32.90 2.77 -46.31
CA THR A 56 -34.16 2.53 -47.01
C THR A 56 -34.81 1.25 -46.49
N LYS A 57 -36.02 0.94 -46.95
CA LYS A 57 -36.76 -0.26 -46.53
C LYS A 57 -35.94 -1.56 -46.67
N ASP A 58 -35.17 -1.69 -47.75
CA ASP A 58 -34.48 -2.94 -48.10
C ASP A 58 -32.95 -2.79 -48.31
N GLY A 59 -32.42 -1.57 -48.17
CA GLY A 59 -31.03 -1.23 -48.49
C GLY A 59 -30.55 0.13 -47.96
N CYS A 60 -29.51 0.70 -48.57
CA CYS A 60 -28.84 1.93 -48.13
C CYS A 60 -28.52 2.85 -49.33
N ARG A 61 -28.80 4.16 -49.21
CA ARG A 61 -28.55 5.15 -50.29
C ARG A 61 -27.23 5.90 -50.17
N ALA A 62 -26.69 6.00 -48.96
CA ALA A 62 -25.41 6.64 -48.71
C ALA A 62 -24.73 5.94 -47.54
N ALA A 63 -23.45 5.65 -47.66
CA ALA A 63 -22.67 5.05 -46.60
C ALA A 63 -21.43 5.87 -46.29
N GLN A 64 -20.95 5.76 -45.06
CA GLN A 64 -19.72 6.41 -44.63
C GLN A 64 -18.76 5.36 -44.08
N ARG A 65 -17.48 5.49 -44.46
CA ARG A 65 -16.43 4.63 -43.93
C ARG A 65 -16.34 4.85 -42.43
N HIS A 66 -16.16 3.78 -41.65
CA HIS A 66 -15.75 3.90 -40.25
C HIS A 66 -14.51 4.80 -40.17
N SER A 67 -14.65 6.04 -39.71
CA SER A 67 -13.60 7.07 -39.83
C SER A 67 -13.40 7.95 -38.61
N SER A 68 -14.14 7.76 -37.51
CA SER A 68 -13.84 8.50 -36.28
C SER A 68 -14.05 7.67 -35.02
N CYS A 69 -12.93 7.46 -34.35
CA CYS A 69 -12.79 7.00 -32.99
C CYS A 69 -12.04 8.14 -32.27
N LYS A 70 -12.47 8.53 -31.06
CA LYS A 70 -11.84 9.58 -30.24
C LYS A 70 -10.38 9.18 -29.91
N PRO A 71 -9.50 10.12 -29.51
CA PRO A 71 -8.15 9.77 -29.05
C PRO A 71 -8.20 8.65 -28.00
N GLY A 72 -7.48 7.55 -28.23
CA GLY A 72 -7.53 6.33 -27.38
C GLY A 72 -8.54 5.26 -27.81
N GLN A 73 -9.12 5.38 -29.01
CA GLN A 73 -10.01 4.38 -29.64
C GLN A 73 -9.41 3.95 -31.00
N TYR A 74 -9.44 2.67 -31.33
CA TYR A 74 -8.90 2.13 -32.59
C TYR A 74 -9.79 1.02 -33.17
N ILE A 75 -9.70 0.86 -34.49
CA ILE A 75 -10.40 -0.16 -35.29
C ILE A 75 -9.47 -1.38 -35.39
N SER A 76 -9.80 -2.51 -34.76
CA SER A 76 -9.04 -3.79 -34.87
C SER A 76 -9.59 -4.61 -36.06
N HIS A 77 -8.92 -5.60 -36.65
CA HIS A 77 -9.54 -6.41 -37.70
C HIS A 77 -8.89 -7.79 -37.73
N THR A 78 -9.51 -8.84 -37.13
CA THR A 78 -9.06 -10.25 -37.26
C THR A 78 -10.14 -11.24 -36.76
N GLU A 79 -10.86 -12.06 -37.54
CA GLU A 79 -10.82 -12.45 -38.97
C GLU A 79 -12.22 -12.95 -39.40
N LYS A 80 -12.87 -12.39 -40.41
CA LYS A 80 -12.27 -11.73 -41.58
C LYS A 80 -12.11 -10.21 -41.53
N HIS A 81 -12.54 -9.56 -40.45
CA HIS A 81 -12.28 -8.14 -40.17
C HIS A 81 -12.76 -7.80 -38.74
N ASP A 82 -12.38 -8.54 -37.69
CA ASP A 82 -12.93 -8.28 -36.34
C ASP A 82 -12.24 -7.12 -35.62
N ILE A 83 -12.99 -6.03 -35.44
CA ILE A 83 -12.66 -4.85 -34.62
C ILE A 83 -12.91 -5.13 -33.16
N VAL A 84 -11.87 -5.52 -32.42
CA VAL A 84 -11.86 -5.48 -30.96
C VAL A 84 -11.86 -4.01 -30.53
N ILE A 85 -13.04 -3.49 -30.14
CA ILE A 85 -13.13 -2.16 -29.56
C ILE A 85 -12.49 -2.17 -28.18
N LEU A 86 -11.32 -1.54 -28.09
CA LEU A 86 -10.70 -1.23 -26.81
C LEU A 86 -11.18 0.15 -26.34
N SER A 87 -11.85 0.16 -25.21
CA SER A 87 -12.12 1.34 -24.42
C SER A 87 -10.81 1.88 -23.81
N SER A 88 -10.71 3.21 -23.70
CA SER A 88 -9.55 3.84 -23.04
C SER A 88 -9.49 3.43 -21.57
N PRO A 89 -8.29 3.45 -20.94
CA PRO A 89 -8.14 3.13 -19.52
C PRO A 89 -9.18 3.83 -18.65
N GLY A 90 -9.63 3.11 -17.62
CA GLY A 90 -10.69 3.52 -16.72
C GLY A 90 -12.09 3.64 -17.31
N ASN A 91 -12.29 3.09 -18.51
CA ASN A 91 -13.62 2.80 -19.04
C ASN A 91 -13.75 1.32 -19.34
N HIS A 92 -14.99 0.84 -19.34
CA HIS A 92 -15.37 -0.47 -19.82
C HIS A 92 -16.45 -0.34 -20.91
N VAL A 93 -16.61 -1.39 -21.70
CA VAL A 93 -17.66 -1.48 -22.72
C VAL A 93 -19.02 -1.66 -22.05
N HIS A 94 -19.94 -0.72 -22.28
CA HIS A 94 -21.33 -0.82 -21.84
C HIS A 94 -22.19 -1.52 -22.89
N LYS A 95 -22.01 -1.14 -24.17
CA LYS A 95 -22.75 -1.71 -25.29
C LYS A 95 -21.81 -1.90 -26.47
N HIS A 96 -21.76 -3.12 -27.01
CA HIS A 96 -21.02 -3.42 -28.23
C HIS A 96 -21.64 -2.71 -29.44
N CYS A 97 -20.81 -2.44 -30.44
CA CYS A 97 -21.29 -1.93 -31.71
C CYS A 97 -22.24 -2.92 -32.40
N THR A 98 -23.14 -2.39 -33.21
CA THR A 98 -23.96 -3.16 -34.15
C THR A 98 -23.72 -2.60 -35.56
N GLU A 99 -24.33 -3.20 -36.59
CA GLU A 99 -24.30 -2.66 -37.97
C GLU A 99 -24.73 -1.18 -38.06
N PHE A 100 -25.51 -0.70 -37.09
CA PHE A 100 -26.09 0.65 -37.09
C PHE A 100 -25.64 1.54 -35.92
N THR A 101 -24.85 1.04 -34.96
CA THR A 101 -24.50 1.79 -33.73
C THR A 101 -23.05 1.59 -33.31
N SER A 102 -22.37 2.66 -32.88
CA SER A 102 -21.03 2.58 -32.31
C SER A 102 -21.02 1.94 -30.91
N THR A 103 -19.83 1.54 -30.47
CA THR A 103 -19.62 1.02 -29.11
C THR A 103 -19.77 2.14 -28.09
N SER A 104 -20.56 1.88 -27.05
CA SER A 104 -20.68 2.79 -25.91
C SER A 104 -19.76 2.31 -24.80
N CYS A 105 -18.90 3.18 -24.30
CA CYS A 105 -18.04 2.94 -23.15
C CYS A 105 -18.46 3.86 -22.00
N VAL A 106 -18.35 3.37 -20.77
CA VAL A 106 -18.66 4.12 -19.56
C VAL A 106 -17.52 3.99 -18.57
N PRO A 107 -17.30 5.00 -17.70
CA PRO A 107 -16.20 4.96 -16.74
C PRO A 107 -16.40 3.86 -15.69
N CYS A 108 -15.29 3.34 -15.19
CA CYS A 108 -15.28 2.51 -13.99
C CYS A 108 -15.72 3.35 -12.78
N VAL A 109 -16.64 2.79 -11.98
CA VAL A 109 -17.19 3.37 -10.75
C VAL A 109 -17.10 2.35 -9.62
N ASP A 110 -17.48 2.74 -8.39
CA ASP A 110 -17.63 1.81 -7.25
C ASP A 110 -16.37 0.98 -6.90
N SER A 111 -15.21 1.64 -6.76
CA SER A 111 -13.93 0.98 -6.42
C SER A 111 -13.52 -0.11 -7.41
N THR A 112 -13.60 0.24 -8.70
CA THR A 112 -13.11 -0.59 -9.79
C THR A 112 -12.19 0.20 -10.73
N PHE A 113 -11.29 -0.49 -11.43
CA PHE A 113 -10.32 0.12 -12.32
C PHE A 113 -9.99 -0.75 -13.53
N LEU A 114 -9.44 -0.12 -14.56
CA LEU A 114 -8.80 -0.75 -15.72
C LEU A 114 -7.61 0.11 -16.15
N ASP A 115 -6.39 -0.42 -16.02
CA ASP A 115 -5.13 0.30 -16.23
C ASP A 115 -4.64 0.34 -17.69
N GLU A 116 -5.24 -0.49 -18.54
CA GLU A 116 -4.89 -0.61 -19.96
C GLU A 116 -6.12 -0.46 -20.88
N PRO A 117 -5.91 -0.08 -22.15
CA PRO A 117 -6.97 -0.13 -23.15
C PRO A 117 -7.56 -1.55 -23.25
N ASN A 118 -8.88 -1.68 -23.11
CA ASN A 118 -9.51 -2.99 -22.88
C ASN A 118 -10.86 -3.12 -23.60
N GLY A 119 -11.26 -4.34 -23.95
CA GLY A 119 -12.59 -4.65 -24.50
C GLY A 119 -13.57 -5.24 -23.48
N LEU A 120 -13.29 -5.06 -22.18
CA LEU A 120 -14.04 -5.73 -21.11
C LEU A 120 -15.37 -5.02 -20.88
N MET A 121 -16.41 -5.79 -20.56
CA MET A 121 -17.71 -5.23 -20.16
C MET A 121 -17.82 -4.93 -18.66
N LYS A 122 -16.79 -5.27 -17.87
CA LYS A 122 -16.74 -5.05 -16.43
C LYS A 122 -15.33 -4.61 -16.05
N CYS A 123 -15.24 -3.66 -15.12
CA CYS A 123 -13.98 -3.24 -14.53
C CYS A 123 -13.49 -4.25 -13.50
N ALA A 124 -12.17 -4.28 -13.26
CA ALA A 124 -11.59 -5.10 -12.21
C ALA A 124 -11.81 -4.41 -10.85
N PRO A 125 -12.11 -5.14 -9.78
CA PRO A 125 -12.17 -4.55 -8.44
C PRO A 125 -10.80 -4.03 -8.03
N CYS A 126 -10.75 -2.90 -7.34
CA CYS A 126 -9.53 -2.44 -6.70
C CYS A 126 -9.09 -3.46 -5.64
N SER A 127 -7.79 -3.74 -5.59
CA SER A 127 -7.16 -4.34 -4.43
C SER A 127 -7.34 -3.43 -3.22
N SER A 128 -7.26 -4.00 -2.01
CA SER A 128 -7.19 -3.23 -0.77
C SER A 128 -5.81 -3.40 -0.13
N CYS A 129 -5.25 -2.31 0.39
CA CYS A 129 -4.05 -2.38 1.23
C CYS A 129 -4.42 -2.82 2.66
N ASP A 130 -4.27 -4.11 2.93
CA ASP A 130 -4.64 -4.71 4.22
C ASP A 130 -3.61 -4.37 5.32
N SER A 131 -4.09 -3.76 6.41
CA SER A 131 -3.28 -3.44 7.59
C SER A 131 -2.76 -4.68 8.30
N ASP A 132 -3.47 -5.80 8.24
CA ASP A 132 -3.04 -7.08 8.83
C ASP A 132 -1.84 -7.67 8.08
N LEU A 133 -1.66 -7.28 6.81
CA LEU A 133 -0.45 -7.57 6.01
C LEU A 133 0.64 -6.50 6.17
N GLY A 134 0.48 -5.56 7.12
CA GLY A 134 1.43 -4.50 7.40
C GLY A 134 1.42 -3.36 6.38
N LEU A 135 0.32 -3.15 5.64
CA LEU A 135 0.27 -2.21 4.52
C LEU A 135 -0.62 -1.00 4.82
N ARG A 136 -0.39 0.08 4.07
CA ARG A 136 -1.28 1.23 3.94
C ARG A 136 -1.35 1.72 2.49
N VAL A 137 -2.42 2.44 2.19
CA VAL A 137 -2.60 3.08 0.89
C VAL A 137 -1.61 4.25 0.76
N LYS A 138 -0.73 4.19 -0.22
CA LYS A 138 0.14 5.30 -0.63
C LYS A 138 -0.56 6.18 -1.67
N GLN A 139 -1.17 5.53 -2.66
CA GLN A 139 -2.00 6.18 -3.66
C GLN A 139 -3.30 5.39 -3.78
N PRO A 140 -4.45 6.08 -3.66
CA PRO A 140 -5.75 5.42 -3.73
C PRO A 140 -6.05 4.98 -5.16
N CYS A 141 -6.89 3.96 -5.27
CA CYS A 141 -7.41 3.45 -6.52
C CYS A 141 -8.17 4.56 -7.26
N THR A 142 -7.99 4.59 -8.57
CA THR A 142 -8.72 5.46 -9.49
C THR A 142 -9.37 4.58 -10.55
N SER A 143 -10.22 5.15 -11.41
CA SER A 143 -10.74 4.38 -12.54
C SER A 143 -9.62 3.81 -13.43
N GLN A 144 -8.44 4.43 -13.47
CA GLN A 144 -7.33 4.06 -14.36
C GLN A 144 -6.19 3.31 -13.65
N SER A 145 -6.26 3.08 -12.33
CA SER A 145 -5.16 2.48 -11.59
C SER A 145 -5.65 1.83 -10.30
N ASP A 146 -5.09 0.67 -9.96
CA ASP A 146 -5.32 0.04 -8.66
C ASP A 146 -4.77 0.88 -7.49
N ASP A 147 -5.11 0.50 -6.26
CA ASP A 147 -4.41 0.93 -5.05
C ASP A 147 -2.90 0.66 -5.16
N PHE A 148 -2.09 1.67 -4.83
CA PHE A 148 -0.66 1.52 -4.65
C PHE A 148 -0.35 1.42 -3.15
N CYS A 149 0.12 0.26 -2.72
CA CYS A 149 0.34 -0.02 -1.30
C CYS A 149 1.80 0.21 -0.89
N GLU A 150 2.00 0.69 0.33
CA GLU A 150 3.31 0.79 0.98
C GLU A 150 3.28 0.20 2.40
N PRO A 151 4.45 -0.15 2.98
CA PRO A 151 4.51 -0.63 4.36
C PRO A 151 4.02 0.41 5.37
N LEU A 152 3.39 -0.07 6.45
CA LEU A 152 3.13 0.70 7.66
C LEU A 152 4.44 1.15 8.32
N GLU A 153 4.34 2.15 9.20
CA GLU A 153 5.47 2.59 9.99
C GLU A 153 5.98 1.47 10.90
N GLY A 154 7.30 1.27 10.92
CA GLY A 154 7.94 0.14 11.60
C GLY A 154 7.84 -1.19 10.85
N TYR A 155 7.49 -1.17 9.57
CA TYR A 155 7.50 -2.34 8.68
C TYR A 155 8.39 -2.09 7.46
N PHE A 156 8.89 -3.18 6.86
CA PHE A 156 9.56 -3.16 5.56
C PHE A 156 8.84 -4.07 4.58
N CYS A 157 8.98 -3.78 3.29
CA CYS A 157 8.36 -4.58 2.25
C CYS A 157 9.11 -5.89 2.07
N TRP A 158 8.44 -7.01 2.31
CA TRP A 158 8.98 -8.34 2.10
C TRP A 158 8.72 -8.84 0.69
N PHE A 159 7.52 -8.57 0.16
CA PHE A 159 7.11 -8.97 -1.19
C PHE A 159 6.42 -7.82 -1.91
N SER A 160 6.86 -7.52 -3.13
CA SER A 160 6.37 -6.41 -3.96
C SER A 160 6.03 -6.85 -5.38
N ASN A 161 5.18 -6.08 -6.05
CA ASN A 161 4.85 -6.23 -7.46
C ASN A 161 4.67 -4.85 -8.14
N LYS A 162 4.07 -4.81 -9.34
CA LYS A 162 3.84 -3.56 -10.09
C LYS A 162 2.98 -2.52 -9.35
N ASN A 163 2.16 -2.94 -8.39
CA ASN A 163 1.25 -2.10 -7.59
C ASN A 163 1.80 -1.80 -6.18
N GLY A 164 3.12 -1.88 -6.00
CA GLY A 164 3.79 -1.58 -4.73
C GLY A 164 3.97 -2.80 -3.84
N CYS A 165 3.89 -2.61 -2.52
CA CYS A 165 4.12 -3.67 -1.55
C CYS A 165 2.87 -4.53 -1.34
N LYS A 166 3.00 -5.85 -1.41
CA LYS A 166 1.88 -6.79 -1.22
C LYS A 166 1.92 -7.53 0.11
N ILE A 167 3.10 -7.65 0.72
CA ILE A 167 3.25 -8.16 2.09
C ILE A 167 4.38 -7.38 2.74
N ALA A 168 4.10 -6.77 3.89
CA ALA A 168 5.10 -6.10 4.70
C ALA A 168 5.32 -6.88 6.00
N GLN A 169 6.56 -6.85 6.48
CA GLN A 169 6.94 -7.48 7.74
C GLN A 169 7.39 -6.42 8.72
N LYS A 170 7.00 -6.57 9.99
CA LYS A 170 7.44 -5.67 11.05
C LYS A 170 8.96 -5.72 11.18
N HIS A 171 9.59 -4.56 11.32
CA HIS A 171 11.02 -4.48 11.60
C HIS A 171 11.35 -5.28 12.85
N ARG A 172 12.47 -6.00 12.83
CA ARG A 172 12.96 -6.69 14.01
C ARG A 172 13.29 -5.68 15.11
N SER A 173 13.02 -6.09 16.34
CA SER A 173 13.54 -5.40 17.51
C SER A 173 14.89 -6.02 17.91
N CYS A 174 15.88 -5.17 18.18
CA CYS A 174 17.14 -5.66 18.73
C CYS A 174 16.95 -6.04 20.20
N LYS A 175 17.69 -7.06 20.64
CA LYS A 175 17.65 -7.56 22.01
C LYS A 175 18.60 -6.73 22.88
N PRO A 176 18.40 -6.70 24.21
CA PRO A 176 19.41 -6.20 25.13
C PRO A 176 20.76 -6.89 24.88
N GLY A 177 21.85 -6.14 24.91
CA GLY A 177 23.15 -6.61 24.44
C GLY A 177 23.50 -6.20 23.01
N HIS A 178 22.50 -5.78 22.22
CA HIS A 178 22.71 -5.33 20.84
C HIS A 178 22.40 -3.84 20.69
N TYR A 179 22.98 -3.22 19.67
CA TYR A 179 22.60 -1.91 19.18
C TYR A 179 22.07 -2.00 17.73
N ILE A 180 21.31 -0.99 17.33
CA ILE A 180 20.80 -0.83 15.97
C ILE A 180 21.95 -0.30 15.11
N SER A 181 22.60 -1.16 14.32
CA SER A 181 23.68 -0.73 13.43
C SER A 181 23.15 -0.10 12.16
N HIS A 182 22.02 -0.60 11.65
CA HIS A 182 21.29 0.03 10.56
C HIS A 182 19.81 0.07 10.91
N THR A 183 19.24 1.27 10.92
CA THR A 183 17.80 1.47 11.07
C THR A 183 17.06 0.88 9.87
N GLY A 184 15.97 0.15 10.13
CA GLY A 184 15.11 -0.37 9.08
C GLY A 184 14.56 0.73 8.19
N THR A 185 14.33 0.40 6.92
CA THR A 185 13.71 1.29 5.92
C THR A 185 12.42 0.66 5.40
N THR A 186 11.74 1.31 4.46
CA THR A 186 10.57 0.73 3.79
C THR A 186 10.91 -0.52 2.97
N SER A 187 12.18 -0.78 2.66
CA SER A 187 12.63 -1.92 1.85
C SER A 187 13.59 -2.87 2.57
N THR A 188 14.11 -2.50 3.74
CA THR A 188 15.10 -3.30 4.47
C THR A 188 14.73 -3.41 5.95
N ASP A 189 14.94 -4.60 6.52
CA ASP A 189 14.80 -4.81 7.97
C ASP A 189 15.86 -4.02 8.76
N THR A 190 15.59 -3.83 10.05
CA THR A 190 16.58 -3.33 11.00
C THR A 190 17.71 -4.33 11.17
N VAL A 191 18.96 -3.85 11.19
CA VAL A 191 20.14 -4.68 11.44
C VAL A 191 20.65 -4.40 12.86
N CYS A 192 20.83 -5.49 13.62
CA CYS A 192 21.34 -5.44 14.98
C CYS A 192 22.78 -5.94 15.02
N SER A 193 23.59 -5.38 15.92
CA SER A 193 24.97 -5.80 16.14
C SER A 193 25.29 -5.83 17.63
N ASP A 194 26.22 -6.69 18.01
CA ASP A 194 26.54 -6.94 19.42
C ASP A 194 27.33 -5.79 20.05
N CYS A 195 27.04 -5.49 21.30
CA CYS A 195 27.91 -4.67 22.14
C CYS A 195 29.13 -5.50 22.56
N THR A 196 30.31 -4.90 22.42
CA THR A 196 31.59 -5.54 22.76
C THR A 196 32.39 -4.66 23.73
N GLY A 197 33.32 -5.27 24.45
CA GLY A 197 34.12 -4.58 25.47
C GLY A 197 33.26 -4.02 26.60
N ASP A 198 33.65 -2.86 27.12
CA ASP A 198 32.99 -2.17 28.24
C ASP A 198 31.81 -1.32 27.76
N THR A 199 30.90 -1.90 26.97
CA THR A 199 29.74 -1.19 26.42
C THR A 199 28.44 -1.98 26.57
N TYR A 200 27.31 -1.27 26.59
CA TYR A 200 25.99 -1.87 26.75
C TYR A 200 24.89 -1.16 25.96
N SER A 201 23.78 -1.86 25.75
CA SER A 201 22.55 -1.34 25.15
C SER A 201 21.35 -2.18 25.57
N ASP A 202 20.18 -1.55 25.71
CA ASP A 202 18.89 -2.21 25.94
C ASP A 202 18.24 -2.73 24.65
N GLY A 203 18.88 -2.51 23.49
CA GLY A 203 18.36 -2.87 22.18
C GLY A 203 17.71 -1.72 21.42
N SER A 204 17.51 -0.55 22.04
CA SER A 204 16.87 0.60 21.40
C SER A 204 17.86 1.63 20.82
N LEU A 205 19.13 1.51 21.17
CA LEU A 205 20.15 2.52 20.87
C LEU A 205 20.79 2.30 19.49
N ALA A 206 21.15 3.40 18.82
CA ALA A 206 21.90 3.37 17.55
C ALA A 206 23.40 3.07 17.73
N ALA A 207 23.89 3.05 18.96
CA ALA A 207 25.24 2.66 19.33
C ALA A 207 25.27 2.21 20.80
N CYS A 208 26.19 1.32 21.14
CA CYS A 208 26.40 0.92 22.53
C CYS A 208 26.97 2.09 23.35
N ARG A 209 26.52 2.22 24.59
CA ARG A 209 27.04 3.19 25.55
C ARG A 209 28.17 2.57 26.35
N SER A 210 29.21 3.33 26.65
CA SER A 210 30.28 2.87 27.54
C SER A 210 29.77 2.69 28.97
N HIS A 211 30.30 1.70 29.67
CA HIS A 211 30.00 1.48 31.09
C HIS A 211 30.49 2.65 31.96
N THR A 212 29.73 2.94 32.99
CA THR A 212 30.05 3.93 34.01
C THR A 212 31.26 3.46 34.83
N ARG A 213 32.37 4.20 34.75
CA ARG A 213 33.57 3.93 35.55
C ARG A 213 33.41 4.44 36.98
N CYS A 214 32.91 3.61 37.89
CA CYS A 214 32.65 4.00 39.29
C CYS A 214 33.86 4.66 39.99
N VAL A 215 35.08 4.21 39.68
CA VAL A 215 36.33 4.78 40.24
C VAL A 215 36.49 6.26 39.90
N SER A 216 36.12 6.68 38.67
CA SER A 216 36.17 8.09 38.28
C SER A 216 35.15 8.97 39.02
N LEU A 217 34.11 8.36 39.59
CA LEU A 217 33.11 9.02 40.42
C LEU A 217 33.46 8.97 41.92
N GLY A 218 34.61 8.40 42.30
CA GLY A 218 34.99 8.18 43.70
C GLY A 218 34.13 7.11 44.40
N LEU A 219 33.42 6.28 43.64
CA LEU A 219 32.55 5.22 44.12
C LEU A 219 33.17 3.84 43.91
N LYS A 220 32.63 2.83 44.58
CA LYS A 220 32.96 1.43 44.31
C LYS A 220 31.92 0.81 43.39
N GLU A 221 32.40 0.01 42.45
CA GLU A 221 31.54 -0.86 41.66
C GLU A 221 30.94 -1.93 42.57
N ILE A 222 29.62 -1.89 42.73
CA ILE A 222 28.84 -2.88 43.47
C ILE A 222 28.62 -4.10 42.57
N LYS A 223 28.31 -3.84 41.30
CA LYS A 223 28.03 -4.88 40.31
C LYS A 223 28.66 -4.49 38.97
N PRO A 224 29.42 -5.41 38.35
CA PRO A 224 30.03 -5.14 37.06
C PRO A 224 28.96 -4.95 35.98
N GLY A 225 29.25 -4.06 35.03
CA GLY A 225 28.46 -3.88 33.83
C GLY A 225 28.41 -5.15 32.98
N SER A 226 27.39 -5.25 32.14
CA SER A 226 27.21 -6.33 31.15
C SER A 226 26.86 -5.72 29.80
N PRO A 227 26.84 -6.49 28.70
CA PRO A 227 26.38 -5.98 27.40
C PRO A 227 24.94 -5.42 27.40
N TRP A 228 24.11 -5.79 28.37
CA TRP A 228 22.70 -5.37 28.46
C TRP A 228 22.41 -4.38 29.59
N SER A 229 23.38 -4.07 30.46
CA SER A 229 23.17 -3.14 31.59
C SER A 229 24.46 -2.47 32.03
N ASP A 230 24.35 -1.22 32.51
CA ASP A 230 25.48 -0.47 33.04
C ASP A 230 26.06 -1.07 34.33
N SER A 231 27.27 -0.63 34.69
CA SER A 231 27.87 -0.86 36.01
C SER A 231 27.06 -0.16 37.10
N GLU A 232 26.79 -0.86 38.20
CA GLU A 232 26.12 -0.28 39.36
C GLU A 232 27.16 0.21 40.37
N CYS A 233 27.18 1.52 40.63
CA CYS A 233 28.11 2.17 41.54
C CYS A 233 27.46 2.49 42.89
N GLY A 234 28.23 2.43 43.97
CA GLY A 234 27.77 2.92 45.27
C GLY A 234 28.88 3.27 46.25
N PRO A 235 28.50 3.76 47.44
CA PRO A 235 29.44 4.32 48.39
C PRO A 235 30.39 3.24 48.93
N GLN A 236 31.65 3.63 49.07
CA GLN A 236 32.64 2.84 49.80
C GLN A 236 32.30 2.85 51.29
N LEU A 237 31.53 1.86 51.76
CA LEU A 237 31.46 1.54 53.19
C LEU A 237 32.81 0.93 53.58
N SER A 238 33.75 1.79 53.97
CA SER A 238 35.00 1.34 54.54
C SER A 238 34.69 0.50 55.79
N HIS A 239 35.09 -0.77 55.77
CA HIS A 239 35.04 -1.61 56.97
C HIS A 239 35.73 -0.95 58.17
N SER A 240 36.68 -0.04 57.91
CA SER A 240 37.35 0.77 58.93
C SER A 240 36.38 1.75 59.61
N THR A 241 35.56 2.49 58.86
CA THR A 241 34.60 3.44 59.46
C THR A 241 33.48 2.71 60.21
N ALA A 242 32.97 1.60 59.68
CA ALA A 242 31.99 0.77 60.38
C ALA A 242 32.56 0.17 61.68
N ARG A 243 33.80 -0.35 61.66
CA ARG A 243 34.48 -0.84 62.87
C ARG A 243 34.75 0.28 63.88
N SER A 244 35.20 1.45 63.44
CA SER A 244 35.42 2.61 64.31
C SER A 244 34.14 3.06 65.00
N ILE A 245 33.00 3.07 64.29
CA ILE A 245 31.69 3.42 64.87
C ILE A 245 31.24 2.38 65.91
N ILE A 246 31.40 1.08 65.61
CA ILE A 246 31.06 0.00 66.54
C ILE A 246 31.92 0.06 67.81
N VAL A 247 33.24 0.26 67.66
CA VAL A 247 34.16 0.39 68.79
C VAL A 247 33.82 1.63 69.63
N ALA A 248 33.52 2.77 69.00
CA ALA A 248 33.13 3.99 69.72
C ALA A 248 31.84 3.80 70.53
N LEU A 249 30.81 3.17 69.94
CA LEU A 249 29.55 2.86 70.65
C LEU A 249 29.78 1.90 71.83
N ALA A 250 30.61 0.87 71.65
CA ALA A 250 30.94 -0.05 72.73
C ALA A 250 31.65 0.64 73.89
N VAL A 251 32.60 1.55 73.62
CA VAL A 251 33.30 2.33 74.65
C VAL A 251 32.32 3.23 75.42
N VAL A 252 31.39 3.90 74.73
CA VAL A 252 30.37 4.76 75.37
C VAL A 252 29.45 3.94 76.28
N ILE A 253 29.05 2.74 75.86
CA ILE A 253 28.22 1.84 76.69
C ILE A 253 28.99 1.37 77.93
N ILE A 254 30.27 1.03 77.79
CA ILE A 254 31.11 0.62 78.92
C ILE A 254 31.30 1.78 79.91
N LEU A 255 31.57 2.98 79.41
CA LEU A 255 31.73 4.17 80.26
C LEU A 255 30.43 4.55 80.98
N SER A 256 29.30 4.55 80.28
CA SER A 256 27.99 4.83 80.89
C SER A 256 27.59 3.75 81.91
N GLY A 257 27.82 2.48 81.61
CA GLY A 257 27.63 1.37 82.55
C GLY A 257 28.54 1.46 83.78
N GLY A 258 29.81 1.83 83.60
CA GLY A 258 30.77 2.05 84.67
C GLY A 258 30.40 3.24 85.57
N VAL A 259 29.97 4.36 84.97
CA VAL A 259 29.45 5.52 85.71
C VAL A 259 28.17 5.16 86.47
N PHE A 260 27.25 4.42 85.86
CA PHE A 260 26.03 3.95 86.51
C PHE A 260 26.33 3.03 87.70
N LEU A 261 27.25 2.08 87.54
CA LEU A 261 27.75 1.22 88.63
C LEU A 261 28.39 2.05 89.74
N LEU A 262 29.24 3.03 89.42
CA LEU A 262 29.83 3.93 90.40
C LEU A 262 28.78 4.76 91.15
N ILE A 263 27.74 5.25 90.47
CA ILE A 263 26.62 5.96 91.09
C ILE A 263 25.86 5.00 92.02
N MET A 264 25.58 3.77 91.59
CA MET A 264 24.89 2.75 92.39
C MET A 264 25.69 2.34 93.62
N VAL A 265 27.01 2.15 93.49
CA VAL A 265 27.92 1.86 94.61
C VAL A 265 28.01 3.05 95.55
N ARG A 266 28.14 4.28 95.05
CA ARG A 266 28.10 5.50 95.89
C ARG A 266 26.76 5.66 96.61
N LYS A 267 25.64 5.32 95.97
CA LYS A 267 24.30 5.36 96.58
C LYS A 267 24.11 4.24 97.62
N ARG A 268 24.72 3.07 97.40
CA ARG A 268 24.73 1.94 98.36
C ARG A 268 25.64 2.23 99.56
N SER A 269 26.83 2.78 99.33
CA SER A 269 27.77 3.16 100.39
C SER A 269 27.23 4.31 101.24
N ARG A 270 26.57 5.32 100.63
CA ARG A 270 25.82 6.36 101.39
C ARG A 270 24.64 5.78 102.19
N ARG A 271 23.92 4.77 101.66
CA ARG A 271 22.87 4.08 102.41
C ARG A 271 23.41 3.30 103.61
N ILE A 272 24.58 2.66 103.48
CA ILE A 272 25.23 1.94 104.58
C ILE A 272 25.78 2.92 105.64
N LEU A 273 26.35 4.05 105.22
CA LEU A 273 26.85 5.08 106.15
C LEU A 273 25.71 5.74 106.95
N ASN A 274 24.55 5.97 106.33
CA ASN A 274 23.36 6.49 107.03
C ASN A 274 22.67 5.44 107.93
N SER A 275 23.02 4.16 107.83
CA SER A 275 22.49 3.10 108.70
C SER A 275 23.27 2.94 110.01
N PHE A 276 24.41 3.63 110.18
CA PHE A 276 25.24 3.62 111.38
C PHE A 276 25.14 4.91 112.22
N CYS A 277 24.20 5.80 111.88
CA CYS A 277 23.84 6.98 112.68
C CYS A 277 22.36 6.90 113.08
N CYS A 278 22.03 5.94 113.95
CA CYS A 278 20.87 5.93 114.84
C CYS A 278 21.22 5.08 116.06
#